data_AF-A0A8J3PAP9-F1
#
_entry.id   AF-A0A8J3PAP9-F1
#
_cell.length_a   1.000
_cell.length_b   1.000
_cell.length_c   1.000
_cell.angle_alpha   90.00
_cell.angle_beta   90.00
_cell.angle_gamma   90.00
#
_symmetry.space_group_name_H-M   'P 1'
#
loop_
_entity.id
_entity.type
_entity.pdbx_description
1 polymer ?
#
loop_
_entity_poly.entity_id
_entity_poly.type
_entity_poly.pdbx_seq_one_letter_code
_entity_poly.pdbx_strand_id
1 'polypeptide(L)'
;MRSRPRLAALARLSAERARPDGPARRLASTGRRPLPGWLRSLLVLGVGIAAALTVATPGNAQAGADAAATRMIHALPAGDLAAVPADFPQVMHYTPGTARLADGSLRVINPTGSCSVPGEGRPFDFAAACQAHDFGYDLLRYAQRRGAPLDPTARADIDLLLDHDLRVQCVADSTPASCDATVALFAAGVGFNSWRQVSGPPVDTSGLPRTAGLVLLALAGGGCLVTARSRLLPARSGPRRRPRRFRRPGASAG
;
A
#
# COMPACT_ATOMS: atom_id res chain seq x y z
N MET A 1 -5.92 82.86 -23.85
CA MET A 1 -5.92 81.62 -23.04
C MET A 1 -5.20 80.50 -23.80
N ARG A 2 -4.12 79.97 -23.20
CA ARG A 2 -3.48 78.62 -23.34
C ARG A 2 -3.17 78.09 -24.76
N SER A 3 -1.91 78.15 -25.22
CA SER A 3 -0.82 77.19 -24.95
C SER A 3 -0.90 75.87 -25.74
N ARG A 4 -0.31 75.81 -26.95
CA ARG A 4 0.31 74.58 -27.53
C ARG A 4 1.39 74.91 -28.59
N PRO A 5 2.62 75.30 -28.20
CA PRO A 5 3.78 74.99 -29.04
C PRO A 5 4.95 74.47 -28.17
N ARG A 6 4.86 73.23 -27.67
CA ARG A 6 5.98 72.57 -26.95
C ARG A 6 6.10 71.05 -27.19
N LEU A 7 5.31 70.46 -28.10
CA LEU A 7 5.29 69.00 -28.28
C LEU A 7 5.99 68.48 -29.56
N ALA A 8 6.39 69.35 -30.49
CA ALA A 8 7.08 68.91 -31.72
C ALA A 8 8.63 68.86 -31.61
N ALA A 9 9.21 69.48 -30.57
CA ALA A 9 10.67 69.60 -30.42
C ALA A 9 11.34 68.49 -29.59
N LEU A 10 10.58 67.60 -28.95
CA LEU A 10 11.11 66.45 -28.18
C LEU A 10 11.12 65.12 -28.96
N ALA A 11 10.60 65.11 -30.20
CA ALA A 11 10.54 63.89 -31.03
C ALA A 11 11.77 63.70 -31.96
N ARG A 12 12.71 64.64 -32.00
CA ARG A 12 13.85 64.62 -32.94
C ARG A 12 15.25 64.57 -32.31
N LEU A 13 15.37 64.48 -30.99
CA LEU A 13 16.65 64.31 -30.29
C LEU A 13 16.65 63.03 -29.47
N SER A 14 17.53 62.11 -29.82
CA SER A 14 17.81 60.81 -29.16
C SER A 14 17.11 59.57 -29.73
N ALA A 15 16.64 59.66 -30.98
CA ALA A 15 16.50 58.50 -31.88
C ALA A 15 17.86 57.94 -32.36
N GLU A 16 18.97 58.23 -31.67
CA GLU A 16 20.35 57.96 -32.12
C GLU A 16 21.26 57.32 -31.06
N ARG A 17 20.71 56.81 -29.94
CA ARG A 17 21.54 56.28 -28.83
C ARG A 17 21.22 54.88 -28.31
N ALA A 18 20.75 53.97 -29.17
CA ALA A 18 20.84 52.54 -28.88
C ALA A 18 20.85 51.71 -30.18
N ARG A 19 22.00 51.69 -30.87
CA ARG A 19 22.28 50.65 -31.87
C ARG A 19 22.25 49.27 -31.21
N PRO A 20 21.60 48.26 -31.82
CA PRO A 20 21.47 46.92 -31.25
C PRO A 20 22.62 46.03 -31.74
N ASP A 21 23.82 46.14 -31.18
CA ASP A 21 24.92 45.23 -31.52
C ASP A 21 25.50 44.55 -30.29
N GLY A 22 24.88 43.43 -29.94
CA GLY A 22 25.45 42.43 -29.06
C GLY A 22 24.68 41.13 -29.26
N PRO A 23 25.30 40.05 -29.76
CA PRO A 23 24.61 38.76 -29.81
C PRO A 23 24.39 38.32 -28.37
N ALA A 24 23.16 38.50 -27.88
CA ALA A 24 22.70 37.81 -26.69
C ALA A 24 22.83 36.32 -27.00
N ARG A 25 23.94 35.71 -26.54
CA ARG A 25 24.07 34.26 -26.46
C ARG A 25 22.94 33.81 -25.54
N ARG A 26 21.79 33.48 -26.15
CA ARG A 26 20.76 32.67 -25.53
C ARG A 26 21.47 31.37 -25.16
N LEU A 27 21.86 31.26 -23.89
CA LEU A 27 22.20 29.97 -23.30
C LEU A 27 20.99 29.10 -23.61
N ALA A 28 21.20 28.13 -24.50
CA ALA A 28 20.16 27.18 -24.87
C ALA A 28 19.62 26.60 -23.57
N SER A 29 18.39 26.99 -23.20
CA SER A 29 17.67 26.22 -22.21
C SER A 29 17.55 24.86 -22.86
N THR A 30 18.19 23.86 -22.26
CA THR A 30 17.98 22.47 -22.59
C THR A 30 16.55 22.15 -22.17
N GLY A 31 15.60 22.60 -22.98
CA GLY A 31 14.18 22.37 -22.80
C GLY A 31 13.98 20.86 -22.83
N ARG A 32 13.68 20.28 -21.66
CA ARG A 32 13.18 18.91 -21.57
C ARG A 32 11.97 18.83 -22.50
N ARG A 33 12.14 18.15 -23.64
CA ARG A 33 11.04 17.91 -24.56
C ARG A 33 9.94 17.16 -23.80
N PRO A 34 8.68 17.60 -23.90
CA PRO A 34 7.58 16.85 -23.31
C PRO A 34 7.58 15.42 -23.87
N LEU A 35 7.24 14.45 -23.02
CA LEU A 35 7.06 13.07 -23.46
C LEU A 35 6.09 13.04 -24.66
N PRO A 36 6.38 12.24 -25.70
CA PRO A 36 5.48 11.99 -26.81
C PRO A 36 4.08 11.57 -26.31
N GLY A 37 3.02 11.96 -27.03
CA GLY A 37 1.63 11.66 -26.63
C GLY A 37 1.37 10.18 -26.39
N TRP A 38 1.94 9.29 -27.21
CA TRP A 38 1.79 7.84 -27.08
C TRP A 38 2.37 7.29 -25.76
N LEU A 39 3.50 7.83 -25.29
CA LEU A 39 4.08 7.45 -23.98
C LEU A 39 3.18 7.85 -22.82
N ARG A 40 2.49 8.99 -22.93
CA ARG A 40 1.51 9.43 -21.91
C ARG A 40 0.29 8.51 -21.90
N SER A 41 -0.21 8.15 -23.07
CA SER A 41 -1.32 7.20 -23.20
C SER A 41 -0.99 5.82 -22.63
N LEU A 42 0.22 5.31 -22.88
CA LEU A 42 0.67 4.04 -22.29
C LEU A 42 0.79 4.11 -20.76
N LEU A 43 1.26 5.23 -20.22
CA LEU A 43 1.33 5.46 -18.77
C LEU A 43 -0.07 5.46 -18.13
N VAL A 44 -1.02 6.19 -18.72
CA VAL A 44 -2.41 6.23 -18.24
C VAL A 44 -3.06 4.86 -18.32
N LEU A 45 -2.86 4.14 -19.44
CA LEU A 45 -3.37 2.78 -19.62
C LEU A 45 -2.77 1.82 -18.60
N GLY A 46 -1.45 1.89 -18.36
CA GLY A 46 -0.76 1.07 -17.37
C GLY A 46 -1.27 1.31 -15.94
N VAL A 47 -1.50 2.56 -15.56
CA VAL A 47 -2.13 2.90 -14.26
C VAL A 47 -3.57 2.38 -14.19
N GLY A 48 -4.34 2.50 -15.27
CA GLY A 48 -5.70 1.96 -15.34
C GLY A 48 -5.75 0.44 -15.17
N ILE A 49 -4.87 -0.30 -15.84
CA ILE A 49 -4.74 -1.75 -15.70
C ILE A 49 -4.29 -2.12 -14.28
N ALA A 50 -3.29 -1.43 -13.73
CA ALA A 50 -2.82 -1.68 -12.37
C ALA A 50 -3.92 -1.45 -11.32
N ALA A 51 -4.71 -0.37 -11.46
CA ALA A 51 -5.86 -0.09 -10.62
C ALA A 51 -6.96 -1.15 -10.76
N ALA A 52 -7.24 -1.60 -11.99
CA ALA A 52 -8.21 -2.67 -12.23
C ALA A 52 -7.78 -3.98 -11.56
N LEU A 53 -6.49 -4.35 -11.65
CA LEU A 53 -5.94 -5.55 -11.02
C LEU A 53 -5.97 -5.49 -9.49
N THR A 54 -5.90 -4.30 -8.87
CA THR A 54 -6.03 -4.16 -7.41
C THR A 54 -7.47 -4.29 -6.91
N VAL A 55 -8.47 -3.84 -7.67
CA VAL A 55 -9.88 -3.82 -7.23
C VAL A 55 -10.75 -4.93 -7.81
N ALA A 56 -10.30 -5.63 -8.85
CA ALA A 56 -11.08 -6.69 -9.48
C ALA A 56 -11.48 -7.76 -8.46
N THR A 57 -12.78 -8.08 -8.43
CA THR A 57 -13.35 -9.21 -7.70
C THR A 57 -13.70 -10.30 -8.72
N PRO A 58 -13.28 -11.57 -8.53
CA PRO A 58 -13.78 -12.65 -9.37
C PRO A 58 -15.29 -12.76 -9.18
N GLY A 59 -16.02 -12.95 -10.29
CA GLY A 59 -17.44 -13.24 -10.25
C GLY A 59 -17.65 -14.65 -9.71
N ASN A 60 -18.10 -14.78 -8.47
CA ASN A 60 -18.52 -16.06 -7.92
C ASN A 60 -19.97 -16.28 -8.31
N ALA A 61 -20.26 -17.37 -9.04
CA ALA A 61 -21.63 -17.86 -9.15
C ALA A 61 -22.13 -18.19 -7.73
N GLN A 62 -23.31 -17.68 -7.35
CA GLN A 62 -23.95 -18.00 -6.07
C GLN A 62 -24.28 -19.49 -5.98
N ALA A 63 -23.32 -20.30 -5.52
CA ALA A 63 -23.63 -21.51 -4.79
C ALA A 63 -24.17 -21.09 -3.41
N GLY A 64 -25.18 -21.79 -2.89
CA GLY A 64 -25.62 -21.57 -1.51
C GLY A 64 -24.47 -21.85 -0.55
N ALA A 65 -24.31 -21.02 0.48
CA ALA A 65 -23.27 -21.20 1.50
C ALA A 65 -23.50 -22.51 2.30
N ASP A 66 -22.42 -23.19 2.68
CA ASP A 66 -22.52 -24.41 3.51
C ASP A 66 -23.18 -24.09 4.86
N ALA A 67 -24.40 -24.59 5.06
CA ALA A 67 -25.19 -24.27 6.24
C ALA A 67 -24.56 -24.77 7.55
N ALA A 68 -23.79 -25.86 7.53
CA ALA A 68 -23.12 -26.37 8.72
C ALA A 68 -21.93 -25.49 9.10
N ALA A 69 -21.13 -25.09 8.11
CA ALA A 69 -20.04 -24.14 8.31
C ALA A 69 -20.57 -22.77 8.75
N THR A 70 -21.64 -22.24 8.15
CA THR A 70 -22.27 -20.98 8.58
C THR A 70 -22.71 -21.03 10.04
N ARG A 71 -23.37 -22.12 10.47
CA ARG A 71 -23.73 -22.29 11.88
C ARG A 71 -22.50 -22.31 12.79
N MET A 72 -21.44 -23.00 12.38
CA MET A 72 -20.22 -23.05 13.17
C MET A 72 -19.52 -21.68 13.26
N ILE A 73 -19.51 -20.88 12.19
CA ILE A 73 -18.99 -19.49 12.23
C ILE A 73 -19.69 -18.68 13.32
N HIS A 74 -21.03 -18.74 13.40
CA HIS A 74 -21.79 -18.05 14.43
C HIS A 74 -21.56 -18.61 15.85
N ALA A 75 -21.15 -19.88 15.96
CA ALA A 75 -20.86 -20.53 17.23
C ALA A 75 -19.39 -20.34 17.69
N LEU A 76 -18.50 -19.79 16.84
CA LEU A 76 -17.09 -19.58 17.19
C LEU A 76 -16.88 -18.83 18.52
N PRO A 77 -17.55 -17.69 18.79
CA PRO A 77 -17.34 -16.96 20.04
C PRO A 77 -17.76 -17.74 21.29
N ALA A 78 -18.70 -18.68 21.14
CA ALA A 78 -19.18 -19.52 22.23
C ALA A 78 -18.24 -20.72 22.52
N GLY A 79 -17.32 -21.04 21.58
CA GLY A 79 -16.43 -22.19 21.71
C GLY A 79 -17.18 -23.53 21.72
N ASP A 80 -18.33 -23.61 21.05
CA ASP A 80 -19.18 -24.81 21.05
C ASP A 80 -18.62 -25.91 20.13
N LEU A 81 -17.92 -26.87 20.72
CA LEU A 81 -17.39 -28.03 19.99
C LEU A 81 -18.50 -28.91 19.39
N ALA A 82 -19.71 -28.91 19.95
CA ALA A 82 -20.82 -29.70 19.43
C ALA A 82 -21.42 -29.10 18.14
N ALA A 83 -21.13 -27.82 17.85
CA ALA A 83 -21.53 -27.16 16.61
C ALA A 83 -20.62 -27.51 15.41
N VAL A 84 -19.49 -28.19 15.64
CA VAL A 84 -18.57 -28.61 14.58
C VAL A 84 -19.28 -29.55 13.60
N PRO A 85 -19.18 -29.35 12.27
CA PRO A 85 -19.77 -30.28 11.30
C PRO A 85 -19.28 -31.70 11.51
N ALA A 86 -20.20 -32.68 11.54
CA ALA A 86 -19.87 -34.07 11.89
C ALA A 86 -18.87 -34.74 10.94
N ASP A 87 -18.83 -34.30 9.67
CA ASP A 87 -17.88 -34.76 8.65
C ASP A 87 -16.62 -33.88 8.54
N PHE A 88 -16.45 -32.88 9.41
CA PHE A 88 -15.28 -32.00 9.41
C PHE A 88 -13.98 -32.80 9.53
N PRO A 89 -13.81 -33.76 10.48
CA PRO A 89 -12.55 -34.50 10.58
C PRO A 89 -12.17 -35.31 9.33
N GLN A 90 -13.17 -35.79 8.59
CA GLN A 90 -12.99 -36.56 7.37
C GLN A 90 -12.58 -35.64 6.20
N VAL A 91 -13.16 -34.43 6.13
CA VAL A 91 -12.87 -33.43 5.09
C VAL A 91 -11.56 -32.68 5.36
N MET A 92 -11.22 -32.47 6.63
CA MET A 92 -10.09 -31.64 7.08
C MET A 92 -8.88 -32.44 7.53
N HIS A 93 -9.06 -33.75 7.77
CA HIS A 93 -8.02 -34.67 8.20
C HIS A 93 -7.43 -34.40 9.60
N TYR A 94 -8.21 -33.76 10.48
CA TYR A 94 -7.88 -33.62 11.91
C TYR A 94 -9.15 -33.47 12.76
N THR A 95 -9.05 -33.75 14.07
CA THR A 95 -10.16 -33.54 15.01
C THR A 95 -9.97 -32.20 15.73
N PRO A 96 -10.94 -31.27 15.66
CA PRO A 96 -10.88 -30.02 16.43
C PRO A 96 -10.82 -30.29 17.94
N GLY A 97 -10.10 -29.43 18.64
CA GLY A 97 -10.01 -29.46 20.10
C GLY A 97 -10.64 -28.24 20.72
N THR A 98 -10.43 -28.05 22.02
CA THR A 98 -10.78 -26.81 22.72
C THR A 98 -9.59 -26.29 23.52
N ALA A 99 -9.42 -24.97 23.56
CA ALA A 99 -8.48 -24.30 24.46
C ALA A 99 -9.17 -23.14 25.18
N ARG A 100 -8.56 -22.69 26.29
CA ARG A 100 -9.01 -21.52 27.04
C ARG A 100 -8.12 -20.33 26.76
N LEU A 101 -8.71 -19.15 26.69
CA LEU A 101 -8.00 -17.87 26.77
C LEU A 101 -7.76 -17.48 28.23
N ALA A 102 -7.02 -16.39 28.45
CA ALA A 102 -6.66 -15.88 29.77
C ALA A 102 -7.87 -15.46 30.63
N ASP A 103 -8.96 -15.03 30.00
CA ASP A 103 -10.23 -14.74 30.68
C ASP A 103 -11.05 -16.01 31.00
N GLY A 104 -10.53 -17.19 30.68
CA GLY A 104 -11.19 -18.49 30.87
C GLY A 104 -12.20 -18.86 29.79
N SER A 105 -12.46 -17.97 28.81
CA SER A 105 -13.36 -18.25 27.70
C SER A 105 -12.84 -19.43 26.86
N LEU A 106 -13.76 -20.27 26.38
CA LEU A 106 -13.43 -21.46 25.61
C LEU A 106 -13.44 -21.12 24.11
N ARG A 107 -12.52 -21.71 23.35
CA ARG A 107 -12.48 -21.67 21.89
C ARG A 107 -12.36 -23.07 21.32
N VAL A 108 -13.02 -23.30 20.18
CA VAL A 108 -12.72 -24.46 19.34
C VAL A 108 -11.46 -24.15 18.55
N ILE A 109 -10.53 -25.10 18.49
CA ILE A 109 -9.20 -24.88 17.94
C ILE A 109 -8.79 -25.95 16.94
N ASN A 110 -7.87 -25.57 16.05
CA ASN A 110 -7.01 -26.50 15.34
C ASN A 110 -5.82 -26.81 16.27
N PRO A 111 -5.71 -28.02 16.85
CA PRO A 111 -4.65 -28.33 17.82
C PRO A 111 -3.23 -28.26 17.24
N THR A 112 -3.12 -28.28 15.91
CA THR A 112 -1.86 -28.20 15.16
C THR A 112 -1.62 -26.81 14.56
N GLY A 113 -2.54 -25.86 14.79
CA GLY A 113 -2.43 -24.48 14.30
C GLY A 113 -1.28 -23.71 14.95
N SER A 114 -0.86 -22.63 14.28
CA SER A 114 0.24 -21.78 14.73
C SER A 114 0.01 -20.31 14.33
N CYS A 115 0.74 -19.38 14.94
CA CYS A 115 0.54 -17.96 14.67
C CYS A 115 1.09 -17.52 13.31
N SER A 116 1.76 -18.42 12.56
CA SER A 116 2.26 -18.18 11.20
C SER A 116 3.12 -16.90 11.07
N VAL A 117 3.78 -16.48 12.15
CA VAL A 117 4.69 -15.34 12.22
C VAL A 117 5.98 -15.75 12.92
N PRO A 118 7.13 -15.11 12.58
CA PRO A 118 8.36 -15.31 13.33
C PRO A 118 8.14 -15.09 14.83
N GLY A 119 8.58 -16.05 15.64
CA GLY A 119 8.43 -15.99 17.09
C GLY A 119 7.10 -16.51 17.64
N GLU A 120 6.15 -16.95 16.79
CA GLU A 120 4.90 -17.62 17.21
C GLU A 120 4.09 -16.84 18.26
N GLY A 121 4.04 -15.51 18.13
CA GLY A 121 3.35 -14.62 19.08
C GLY A 121 4.12 -14.31 20.37
N ARG A 122 5.31 -14.89 20.57
CA ARG A 122 6.14 -14.60 21.75
C ARG A 122 6.57 -13.13 21.80
N PRO A 123 6.70 -12.55 23.02
CA PRO A 123 6.64 -13.21 24.32
C PRO A 123 5.23 -13.47 24.87
N PHE A 124 4.18 -13.07 24.16
CA PHE A 124 2.79 -13.19 24.61
C PHE A 124 2.22 -14.59 24.37
N ASP A 125 1.25 -15.00 25.19
CA ASP A 125 0.61 -16.32 25.09
C ASP A 125 -0.50 -16.36 24.03
N PHE A 126 -0.15 -16.11 22.77
CA PHE A 126 -1.12 -16.03 21.67
C PHE A 126 -1.51 -17.39 21.06
N ALA A 127 -0.91 -18.49 21.53
CA ALA A 127 -1.07 -19.81 20.91
C ALA A 127 -2.55 -20.23 20.79
N ALA A 128 -3.32 -20.14 21.87
CA ALA A 128 -4.74 -20.53 21.86
C ALA A 128 -5.58 -19.67 20.90
N ALA A 129 -5.32 -18.36 20.84
CA ALA A 129 -6.01 -17.43 19.94
C ALA A 129 -5.68 -17.73 18.47
N CYS A 130 -4.41 -17.97 18.14
CA CYS A 130 -3.98 -18.34 16.78
C CYS A 130 -4.56 -19.69 16.34
N GLN A 131 -4.57 -20.69 17.22
CA GLN A 131 -5.17 -22.00 16.92
C GLN A 131 -6.69 -21.93 16.71
N ALA A 132 -7.38 -21.03 17.42
CA ALA A 132 -8.80 -20.76 17.20
C ALA A 132 -9.06 -20.06 15.85
N HIS A 133 -8.20 -19.11 15.48
CA HIS A 133 -8.24 -18.44 14.18
C HIS A 133 -8.01 -19.40 13.02
N ASP A 134 -7.02 -20.29 13.14
CA ASP A 134 -6.75 -21.34 12.15
C ASP A 134 -7.96 -22.27 11.96
N PHE A 135 -8.64 -22.63 13.04
CA PHE A 135 -9.89 -23.39 12.95
C PHE A 135 -10.99 -22.62 12.20
N GLY A 136 -11.14 -21.32 12.45
CA GLY A 136 -12.04 -20.46 11.69
C GLY A 136 -11.72 -20.47 10.19
N TYR A 137 -10.45 -20.32 9.83
CA TYR A 137 -9.98 -20.42 8.44
C TYR A 137 -10.21 -21.80 7.82
N ASP A 138 -10.11 -22.84 8.62
CA ASP A 138 -10.40 -24.20 8.20
C ASP A 138 -11.89 -24.43 7.90
N LEU A 139 -12.81 -23.70 8.55
CA LEU A 139 -14.23 -23.71 8.15
C LEU A 139 -14.45 -23.09 6.77
N LEU A 140 -13.70 -22.05 6.41
CA LEU A 140 -13.73 -21.47 5.06
C LEU A 140 -13.26 -22.50 4.01
N ARG A 141 -12.16 -23.22 4.31
CA ARG A 141 -11.63 -24.27 3.43
C ARG A 141 -12.53 -25.49 3.36
N TYR A 142 -13.12 -25.89 4.48
CA TYR A 142 -14.11 -26.96 4.57
C TYR A 142 -15.29 -26.67 3.63
N ALA A 143 -15.91 -25.49 3.75
CA ALA A 143 -17.04 -25.08 2.92
C ALA A 143 -16.68 -25.04 1.42
N GLN A 144 -15.47 -24.58 1.10
CA GLN A 144 -14.95 -24.61 -0.27
C GLN A 144 -14.78 -26.05 -0.80
N ARG A 145 -14.21 -26.98 0.00
CA ARG A 145 -14.08 -28.39 -0.37
C ARG A 145 -15.43 -29.09 -0.58
N ARG A 146 -16.46 -28.64 0.14
CA ARG A 146 -17.85 -29.10 -0.02
C ARG A 146 -18.56 -28.51 -1.25
N GLY A 147 -17.93 -27.59 -1.98
CA GLY A 147 -18.51 -26.91 -3.13
C GLY A 147 -19.52 -25.81 -2.77
N ALA A 148 -19.57 -25.40 -1.51
CA ALA A 148 -20.53 -24.44 -0.97
C ALA A 148 -19.78 -23.34 -0.16
N PRO A 149 -18.93 -22.53 -0.82
CA PRO A 149 -18.09 -21.56 -0.14
C PRO A 149 -18.91 -20.57 0.69
N LEU A 150 -18.36 -20.17 1.83
CA LEU A 150 -18.97 -19.17 2.71
C LEU A 150 -18.91 -17.76 2.09
N ASP A 151 -19.78 -16.88 2.59
CA ASP A 151 -19.76 -15.46 2.26
C ASP A 151 -18.44 -14.80 2.72
N PRO A 152 -17.89 -13.84 1.95
CA PRO A 152 -16.69 -13.09 2.34
C PRO A 152 -16.72 -12.46 3.75
N THR A 153 -17.91 -12.15 4.28
CA THR A 153 -18.08 -11.63 5.65
C THR A 153 -17.65 -12.63 6.72
N ALA A 154 -17.80 -13.94 6.48
CA ALA A 154 -17.38 -14.97 7.44
C ALA A 154 -15.89 -14.86 7.78
N ARG A 155 -15.06 -14.53 6.79
CA ARG A 155 -13.63 -14.32 7.01
C ARG A 155 -13.36 -13.06 7.85
N ALA A 156 -14.12 -12.00 7.64
CA ALA A 156 -14.00 -10.78 8.44
C ALA A 156 -14.39 -11.04 9.90
N ASP A 157 -15.44 -11.83 10.14
CA ASP A 157 -15.86 -12.22 11.49
C ASP A 157 -14.77 -13.04 12.21
N ILE A 158 -14.13 -13.98 11.50
CA ILE A 158 -12.99 -14.76 12.03
C ILE A 158 -11.80 -13.84 12.38
N ASP A 159 -11.45 -12.92 11.48
CA ASP A 159 -10.33 -11.99 11.69
C ASP A 159 -10.61 -11.02 12.87
N LEU A 160 -11.87 -10.57 13.05
CA LEU A 160 -12.29 -9.75 14.19
C LEU A 160 -12.25 -10.53 15.51
N LEU A 161 -12.62 -11.81 15.49
CA LEU A 161 -12.53 -12.66 16.68
C LEU A 161 -11.08 -12.90 17.09
N LEU A 162 -10.15 -13.09 16.15
CA LEU A 162 -8.71 -13.16 16.46
C LEU A 162 -8.24 -11.88 17.16
N ASP A 163 -8.57 -10.72 16.60
CA ASP A 163 -8.18 -9.41 17.15
C ASP A 163 -8.71 -9.21 18.58
N HIS A 164 -9.93 -9.68 18.85
CA HIS A 164 -10.49 -9.75 20.21
C HIS A 164 -9.70 -10.71 21.11
N ASP A 165 -9.49 -11.95 20.65
CA ASP A 165 -8.88 -13.02 21.46
C ASP A 165 -7.41 -12.73 21.79
N LEU A 166 -6.66 -12.09 20.88
CA LEU A 166 -5.31 -11.62 21.17
C LEU A 166 -5.31 -10.52 22.25
N ARG A 167 -6.27 -9.59 22.22
CA ARG A 167 -6.41 -8.57 23.27
C ARG A 167 -6.79 -9.16 24.62
N VAL A 168 -7.58 -10.22 24.65
CA VAL A 168 -7.87 -10.96 25.90
C VAL A 168 -6.58 -11.48 26.53
N GLN A 169 -5.65 -12.02 25.73
CA GLN A 169 -4.36 -12.47 26.23
C GLN A 169 -3.51 -11.31 26.79
N CYS A 170 -3.58 -10.13 26.16
CA CYS A 170 -2.86 -8.94 26.62
C CYS A 170 -3.27 -8.45 28.03
N VAL A 171 -4.49 -8.73 28.48
CA VAL A 171 -4.96 -8.31 29.82
C VAL A 171 -4.18 -8.99 30.93
N ALA A 172 -3.65 -10.20 30.68
CA ALA A 172 -2.85 -10.94 31.64
C ALA A 172 -1.38 -10.50 31.69
N ASP A 173 -0.94 -9.62 30.78
CA ASP A 173 0.47 -9.26 30.62
C ASP A 173 0.89 -8.01 31.41
N SER A 174 2.15 -8.00 31.85
CA SER A 174 2.77 -6.87 32.57
C SER A 174 3.13 -5.68 31.68
N THR A 175 3.06 -5.85 30.34
CA THR A 175 3.38 -4.81 29.35
C THR A 175 2.26 -4.61 28.30
N PRO A 176 1.04 -4.18 28.69
CA PRO A 176 -0.14 -4.16 27.81
C PRO A 176 0.06 -3.37 26.52
N ALA A 177 0.71 -2.20 26.58
CA ALA A 177 0.93 -1.36 25.40
C ALA A 177 1.77 -2.05 24.30
N SER A 178 2.75 -2.87 24.69
CA SER A 178 3.55 -3.63 23.72
C SER A 178 2.79 -4.81 23.13
N CYS A 179 1.89 -5.40 23.93
CA CYS A 179 1.00 -6.46 23.49
C CYS A 179 0.00 -5.90 22.47
N ASP A 180 -0.67 -4.80 22.78
CA ASP A 180 -1.62 -4.11 21.88
C ASP A 180 -0.96 -3.72 20.54
N ALA A 181 0.28 -3.20 20.58
CA ALA A 181 1.03 -2.90 19.36
C ALA A 181 1.27 -4.16 18.51
N THR A 182 1.53 -5.30 19.15
CA THR A 182 1.70 -6.59 18.47
C THR A 182 0.38 -7.08 17.90
N VAL A 183 -0.74 -6.97 18.63
CA VAL A 183 -2.07 -7.29 18.12
C VAL A 183 -2.40 -6.47 16.87
N ALA A 184 -2.09 -5.17 16.86
CA ALA A 184 -2.29 -4.32 15.69
C ALA A 184 -1.49 -4.80 14.46
N LEU A 185 -0.29 -5.35 14.65
CA LEU A 185 0.49 -5.96 13.56
C LEU A 185 -0.15 -7.24 13.03
N PHE A 186 -0.69 -8.09 13.92
CA PHE A 186 -1.46 -9.27 13.51
C PHE A 186 -2.69 -8.87 12.69
N ALA A 187 -3.50 -7.94 13.20
CA ALA A 187 -4.69 -7.43 12.53
C ALA A 187 -4.37 -6.84 11.14
N ALA A 188 -3.28 -6.07 11.04
CA ALA A 188 -2.81 -5.53 9.75
C ALA A 188 -2.36 -6.65 8.80
N GLY A 189 -1.66 -7.66 9.30
CA GLY A 189 -1.20 -8.81 8.52
C GLY A 189 -2.35 -9.64 7.95
N VAL A 190 -3.31 -10.04 8.78
CA VAL A 190 -4.49 -10.79 8.33
C VAL A 190 -5.36 -9.95 7.42
N GLY A 191 -5.56 -8.66 7.72
CA GLY A 191 -6.31 -7.73 6.87
C GLY A 191 -5.69 -7.57 5.49
N PHE A 192 -4.36 -7.47 5.40
CA PHE A 192 -3.65 -7.46 4.11
C PHE A 192 -3.81 -8.79 3.36
N ASN A 193 -3.77 -9.92 4.06
CA ASN A 193 -4.00 -11.23 3.47
C ASN A 193 -5.44 -11.39 2.95
N SER A 194 -6.43 -10.91 3.70
CA SER A 194 -7.84 -10.90 3.31
C SER A 194 -8.04 -10.02 2.07
N TRP A 195 -7.48 -8.81 2.06
CA TRP A 195 -7.52 -7.93 0.88
C TRP A 195 -6.89 -8.58 -0.36
N ARG A 196 -5.68 -9.14 -0.24
CA ARG A 196 -5.00 -9.73 -1.41
C ARG A 196 -5.73 -10.99 -1.94
N GLN A 197 -6.50 -11.68 -1.10
CA GLN A 197 -7.23 -12.92 -1.42
C GLN A 197 -8.75 -12.74 -1.59
N VAL A 198 -9.25 -11.50 -1.69
CA VAL A 198 -10.68 -11.19 -1.88
C VAL A 198 -11.56 -11.71 -0.75
N SER A 199 -10.99 -11.83 0.45
CA SER A 199 -11.64 -12.42 1.62
C SER A 199 -12.09 -13.88 1.41
N GLY A 200 -11.52 -14.59 0.42
CA GLY A 200 -11.72 -16.03 0.25
C GLY A 200 -10.94 -16.87 1.26
N PRO A 201 -11.08 -18.22 1.22
CA PRO A 201 -10.30 -19.11 2.06
C PRO A 201 -8.79 -18.93 1.84
N PRO A 202 -7.95 -19.00 2.88
CA PRO A 202 -6.53 -18.77 2.71
C PRO A 202 -5.86 -19.91 1.94
N VAL A 203 -5.14 -19.53 0.87
CA VAL A 203 -4.39 -20.40 -0.03
C VAL A 203 -2.89 -20.10 0.02
N ASP A 204 -2.06 -21.13 -0.15
CA ASP A 204 -0.59 -21.03 -0.13
C ASP A 204 -0.03 -20.39 -1.41
N THR A 205 -0.71 -20.60 -2.55
CA THR A 205 -0.38 -19.95 -3.82
C THR A 205 -0.91 -18.51 -3.81
N SER A 206 0.01 -17.55 -3.97
CA SER A 206 -0.24 -16.13 -3.73
C SER A 206 -1.28 -15.49 -4.64
N GLY A 207 -2.05 -14.55 -4.08
CA GLY A 207 -2.88 -13.56 -4.79
C GLY A 207 -2.03 -12.55 -5.57
N LEU A 208 -1.10 -13.07 -6.40
CA LEU A 208 -0.16 -12.35 -7.26
C LEU A 208 -0.75 -11.14 -7.99
N PRO A 209 -1.97 -11.18 -8.56
CA PRO A 209 -2.46 -10.04 -9.34
C PRO A 209 -2.64 -8.75 -8.52
N ARG A 210 -3.17 -8.81 -7.29
CA ARG A 210 -3.35 -7.61 -6.45
C ARG A 210 -2.04 -7.06 -5.92
N THR A 211 -1.14 -7.94 -5.48
CA THR A 211 0.19 -7.53 -5.02
C THR A 211 1.02 -6.93 -6.15
N ALA A 212 0.93 -7.51 -7.36
CA ALA A 212 1.57 -6.94 -8.56
C ALA A 212 0.98 -5.57 -8.92
N GLY A 213 -0.34 -5.40 -8.86
CA GLY A 213 -1.00 -4.11 -9.07
C GLY A 213 -0.53 -3.03 -8.08
N LEU A 214 -0.43 -3.36 -6.79
CA LEU A 214 0.11 -2.44 -5.77
C LEU A 214 1.56 -2.03 -6.03
N VAL A 215 2.42 -2.98 -6.38
CA VAL A 215 3.83 -2.71 -6.70
C VAL A 215 3.94 -1.78 -7.92
N LEU A 216 3.15 -2.02 -8.96
CA LEU A 216 3.11 -1.17 -10.15
C LEU A 216 2.66 0.26 -9.82
N LEU A 217 1.64 0.42 -8.96
CA LEU A 217 1.18 1.74 -8.50
C LEU A 217 2.25 2.46 -7.66
N ALA A 218 2.93 1.75 -6.75
CA ALA A 218 4.00 2.31 -5.93
C ALA A 218 5.19 2.78 -6.78
N LEU A 219 5.60 2.00 -7.79
CA LEU A 219 6.66 2.37 -8.72
C LEU A 219 6.28 3.59 -9.58
N ALA A 220 5.04 3.65 -10.07
CA ALA A 220 4.52 4.79 -10.82
C ALA A 220 4.47 6.07 -9.96
N GLY A 221 4.02 5.98 -8.70
CA GLY A 221 3.98 7.09 -7.75
C GLY A 221 5.37 7.58 -7.32
N GLY A 222 6.29 6.64 -7.01
CA GLY A 222 7.67 6.94 -6.64
C GLY A 222 8.47 7.64 -7.76
N GLY A 223 8.26 7.22 -9.01
CA GLY A 223 8.86 7.88 -10.18
C GLY A 223 8.39 9.34 -10.35
N CYS A 224 7.13 9.64 -10.07
CA CYS A 224 6.58 11.00 -10.08
C CYS A 224 7.20 11.89 -8.99
N LEU A 225 7.41 11.37 -7.78
CA LEU A 225 8.01 12.12 -6.67
C LEU A 225 9.50 12.41 -6.87
N VAL A 226 10.28 11.44 -7.36
CA VAL A 226 11.72 11.63 -7.66
C VAL A 226 11.92 12.65 -8.78
N THR A 227 11.09 12.57 -9.83
CA THR A 227 11.16 13.55 -10.93
C THR A 227 10.72 14.95 -10.51
N ALA A 228 9.71 15.08 -9.65
CA ALA A 228 9.29 16.36 -9.09
C ALA A 228 10.38 16.97 -8.17
N ARG A 229 10.99 16.17 -7.29
CA ARG A 229 12.05 16.61 -6.38
C ARG A 229 13.32 17.03 -7.13
N SER A 230 13.67 16.34 -8.21
CA SER A 230 14.79 16.72 -9.10
C SER A 230 14.59 18.05 -9.83
N ARG A 231 13.33 18.50 -10.00
CA ARG A 231 12.99 19.81 -10.60
C ARG A 231 13.05 20.94 -9.58
N LEU A 232 12.95 20.64 -8.30
CA LEU A 232 12.93 21.61 -7.20
C LEU A 232 14.32 21.84 -6.58
N LEU A 233 15.30 20.98 -6.85
CA LEU A 233 16.68 21.21 -6.41
C LEU A 233 17.33 22.29 -7.30
N PRO A 234 17.70 23.46 -6.75
CA PRO A 234 18.38 24.49 -7.52
C PRO A 234 19.71 23.95 -8.03
N ALA A 235 19.97 24.14 -9.32
CA ALA A 235 21.25 23.77 -9.93
C ALA A 235 22.38 24.45 -9.14
N ARG A 236 23.27 23.63 -8.55
CA ARG A 236 24.48 24.14 -7.89
C ARG A 236 25.23 25.01 -8.90
N SER A 237 25.22 26.32 -8.66
CA SER A 237 25.98 27.29 -9.44
C SER A 237 27.46 26.87 -9.45
N GLY A 238 27.95 26.41 -10.60
CA GLY A 238 29.34 25.98 -10.75
C GLY A 238 30.33 27.10 -10.39
N PRO A 239 31.58 26.76 -10.07
CA PRO A 239 32.57 27.73 -9.61
C PRO A 239 32.79 28.81 -10.67
N ARG A 240 32.56 30.09 -10.29
CA ARG A 240 32.78 31.27 -11.14
C ARG A 240 34.22 31.25 -11.64
N ARG A 241 34.43 31.03 -12.95
CA ARG A 241 35.73 31.23 -13.60
C ARG A 241 36.16 32.68 -13.39
N ARG A 242 37.30 32.88 -12.70
CA ARG A 242 37.93 34.20 -12.55
C ARG A 242 38.27 34.76 -13.95
N PRO A 243 37.94 36.02 -14.26
CA PRO A 243 38.31 36.63 -15.53
C PRO A 243 39.83 36.73 -15.66
N ARG A 244 40.36 36.27 -16.80
CA ARG A 244 41.78 36.45 -17.18
C ARG A 244 42.05 37.95 -17.31
N ARG A 245 43.00 38.48 -16.53
CA ARG A 245 43.50 39.84 -16.69
C ARG A 245 44.18 39.99 -18.05
N PHE A 246 43.66 40.88 -18.89
CA PHE A 246 44.29 41.31 -20.14
C PHE A 246 45.54 42.13 -19.80
N ARG A 247 46.70 41.72 -20.32
CA ARG A 247 47.97 42.45 -20.21
C ARG A 247 47.97 43.55 -21.29
N ARG A 248 48.06 44.82 -20.89
CA ARG A 248 48.20 45.95 -21.82
C ARG A 248 49.60 45.92 -22.47
N PRO A 249 49.74 46.13 -23.78
CA PRO A 249 51.01 46.47 -24.40
C PRO A 249 51.38 47.92 -24.06
N GLY A 250 52.59 48.11 -23.53
CA GLY A 250 53.19 49.42 -23.27
C GLY A 250 53.72 50.04 -24.56
N ALA A 251 53.58 51.37 -24.64
CA ALA A 251 53.95 52.22 -25.76
C ALA A 251 55.48 52.41 -25.88
N SER A 252 55.89 52.70 -27.11
CA SER A 252 57.22 53.08 -27.58
C SER A 252 57.77 54.34 -26.92
N ALA A 253 59.10 54.45 -26.86
CA ALA A 253 59.81 55.72 -26.75
C ALA A 253 61.11 55.66 -27.56
N GLY A 254 61.35 56.72 -28.33
CA GLY A 254 62.67 57.32 -28.62
C GLY A 254 63.67 56.49 -29.39
#